data_AF-A0A2V1ILP1-F1
#
_entry.id   AF-A0A2V1ILP1-F1
#
_cell.length_a   1.000
_cell.length_b   1.000
_cell.length_c   1.000
_cell.angle_alpha   90.00
_cell.angle_beta   90.00
_cell.angle_gamma   90.00
#
_symmetry.space_group_name_H-M   'P 1'
#
loop_
_entity.id
_entity.type
_entity.pdbx_description
1 polymer ?
#
loop_
_entity_poly.entity_id
_entity_poly.type
_entity_poly.pdbx_seq_one_letter_code
_entity_poly.pdbx_strand_id
1 'polypeptide(L)'
;MKKLLMVCGVAAMMFGATSCNKTSSSDNANQGFGDSLSVAMGSAQGSRLLSEYMTLPEEQQANYKKDDILRGLKQALMTDTTQQGYLTGFQFGMQLFGQILRYEEAGVPIDRNKLYEAYAKAFSADSVDSDQMRELQTEFQALAQQAQQKMMEYYQKQEAAAREAKENSPEAKENVAKGEAYLKDQMAKDPEIKVTESGLAYKVIKAGEGEAVGANGSAKVKYVGKLIDGKEFDSNSEGVVMNPNRVVPGFGEGLSMMKNGSKYVLYIPGKLAYGVDGNPQAGIAPNAMLVFEVETSDVTPAK
;
A
#
# COMPACT_ATOMS: atom_id res chain seq x y z
N MET A 1 -10.55 -0.53 42.21
CA MET A 1 -11.70 0.29 42.66
C MET A 1 -11.20 1.67 43.07
N LYS A 2 -11.85 2.73 42.54
CA LYS A 2 -12.00 4.09 43.11
C LYS A 2 -10.70 4.92 43.27
N LYS A 3 -10.45 5.86 42.34
CA LYS A 3 -10.75 7.32 42.41
C LYS A 3 -9.95 8.06 43.48
N LEU A 4 -9.17 9.06 43.06
CA LEU A 4 -9.29 10.43 43.58
C LEU A 4 -8.62 11.47 42.66
N LEU A 5 -9.44 12.38 42.16
CA LEU A 5 -9.06 13.72 41.71
C LEU A 5 -8.71 14.56 42.95
N MET A 6 -7.70 15.42 42.87
CA MET A 6 -7.76 16.71 43.57
C MET A 6 -6.86 17.77 42.94
N VAL A 7 -7.54 18.85 42.55
CA VAL A 7 -7.07 20.18 42.17
C VAL A 7 -6.32 20.83 43.34
N CYS A 8 -5.24 21.57 43.04
CA CYS A 8 -4.70 22.75 43.76
C CYS A 8 -3.39 23.15 43.05
N GLY A 9 -3.05 24.40 42.75
CA GLY A 9 -3.65 25.65 43.18
C GLY A 9 -3.16 26.81 42.32
N VAL A 10 -4.03 27.82 42.28
CA VAL A 10 -3.78 29.16 41.78
C VAL A 10 -2.80 29.84 42.74
N ALA A 11 -1.66 30.30 42.23
CA ALA A 11 -0.85 31.31 42.91
C ALA A 11 -1.15 32.66 42.26
N ALA A 12 -2.01 33.43 42.92
CA ALA A 12 -2.22 34.83 42.62
C ALA A 12 -1.03 35.65 43.15
N MET A 13 -0.38 36.41 42.27
CA MET A 13 0.35 37.61 42.66
C MET A 13 -0.27 38.80 41.94
N MET A 14 -1.03 39.60 42.68
CA MET A 14 -1.38 40.95 42.28
C MET A 14 -0.20 41.88 42.61
N PHE A 15 0.27 42.63 41.62
CA PHE A 15 0.84 43.96 41.84
C PHE A 15 0.50 44.87 40.65
N GLY A 16 0.06 46.09 40.97
CA GLY A 16 0.15 47.24 40.08
C GLY A 16 -1.12 47.58 39.31
N ALA A 17 -2.02 48.31 39.96
CA ALA A 17 -2.96 49.16 39.25
C ALA A 17 -2.17 50.34 38.64
N THR A 18 -2.08 50.37 37.31
CA THR A 18 -1.82 51.60 36.56
C THR A 18 -2.67 51.55 35.31
N SER A 19 -3.62 52.47 35.23
CA SER A 19 -4.45 52.76 34.08
C SER A 19 -3.61 52.85 32.80
N CYS A 20 -3.90 52.00 31.81
CA CYS A 20 -3.77 52.24 30.36
C CYS A 20 -4.00 50.93 29.57
N ASN A 21 -5.13 50.89 28.85
CA ASN A 21 -5.31 50.25 27.55
C ASN A 21 -4.54 48.91 27.29
N LYS A 22 -5.04 47.77 27.76
CA LYS A 22 -4.54 46.43 27.40
C LYS A 22 -5.58 45.62 26.62
N THR A 23 -5.82 46.05 25.39
CA THR A 23 -6.39 45.19 24.34
C THR A 23 -5.35 44.97 23.21
N SER A 24 -4.16 45.56 23.30
CA SER A 24 -3.19 45.57 22.19
C SER A 24 -2.03 44.57 22.32
N SER A 25 -1.59 44.19 23.53
CA SER A 25 -0.38 43.36 23.69
C SER A 25 -0.60 41.86 23.48
N SER A 26 -1.76 41.32 23.86
CA SER A 26 -2.13 39.92 23.59
C SER A 26 -2.49 39.71 22.12
N ASP A 27 -3.15 40.70 21.53
CA ASP A 27 -3.66 40.62 20.16
C ASP A 27 -2.51 40.72 19.15
N ASN A 28 -1.51 41.56 19.42
CA ASN A 28 -0.28 41.62 18.63
C ASN A 28 0.58 40.35 18.75
N ALA A 29 0.60 39.70 19.92
CA ALA A 29 1.31 38.43 20.10
C ALA A 29 0.62 37.28 19.35
N ASN A 30 -0.73 37.24 19.39
CA ASN A 30 -1.53 36.28 18.65
C ASN A 30 -1.44 36.52 17.14
N GLN A 31 -1.38 37.77 16.70
CA GLN A 31 -1.17 38.13 15.29
C GLN A 31 0.22 37.72 14.81
N GLY A 32 1.28 38.05 15.55
CA GLY A 32 2.64 37.64 15.18
C GLY A 32 2.83 36.13 15.15
N PHE A 33 2.17 35.40 16.05
CA PHE A 33 2.07 33.94 15.99
C PHE A 33 1.32 33.46 14.74
N GLY A 34 0.16 34.06 14.44
CA GLY A 34 -0.65 33.72 13.26
C GLY A 34 0.07 33.95 11.94
N ASP A 35 0.82 35.06 11.81
CA ASP A 35 1.64 35.36 10.64
C ASP A 35 2.77 34.33 10.49
N SER A 36 3.47 34.03 11.58
CA SER A 36 4.54 33.02 11.60
C SER A 36 4.01 31.63 11.23
N LEU A 37 2.85 31.23 11.78
CA LEU A 37 2.18 29.97 11.45
C LEU A 37 1.77 29.92 9.98
N SER A 38 1.25 31.02 9.43
CA SER A 38 0.84 31.11 8.02
C SER A 38 2.02 30.91 7.07
N VAL A 39 3.15 31.57 7.34
CA VAL A 39 4.38 31.41 6.55
C VAL A 39 4.94 29.99 6.68
N ALA A 40 5.00 29.44 7.89
CA ALA A 40 5.50 28.09 8.14
C ALA A 40 4.63 27.04 7.43
N MET A 41 3.31 27.13 7.57
CA MET A 41 2.35 26.23 6.93
C MET A 41 2.43 26.30 5.41
N GLY A 42 2.41 27.51 4.83
CA GLY A 42 2.51 27.70 3.38
C GLY A 42 3.82 27.17 2.80
N SER A 43 4.95 27.45 3.46
CA SER A 43 6.27 26.97 3.03
C SER A 43 6.39 25.46 3.12
N ALA A 44 5.93 24.85 4.22
CA ALA A 44 5.97 23.40 4.41
C ALA A 44 5.09 22.66 3.39
N GLN A 45 3.82 23.07 3.26
CA GLN A 45 2.86 22.40 2.36
C GLN A 45 3.21 22.65 0.88
N GLY A 46 3.66 23.85 0.53
CA GLY A 46 4.12 24.16 -0.82
C GLY A 46 5.36 23.36 -1.21
N SER A 47 6.33 23.20 -0.31
CA SER A 47 7.53 22.38 -0.55
C SER A 47 7.17 20.90 -0.73
N ARG A 48 6.23 20.39 0.07
CA ARG A 48 5.71 19.02 -0.08
C ARG A 48 5.05 18.82 -1.44
N LEU A 49 4.15 19.71 -1.83
CA LEU A 49 3.46 19.62 -3.12
C LEU A 49 4.44 19.72 -4.30
N LEU A 50 5.47 20.55 -4.18
CA LEU A 50 6.55 20.61 -5.17
C LEU A 50 7.31 19.30 -5.24
N SER A 51 7.64 18.69 -4.09
CA SER A 51 8.30 17.39 -4.03
C SER A 51 7.48 16.32 -4.75
N GLU A 52 6.17 16.26 -4.50
CA GLU A 52 5.24 15.34 -5.17
C GLU A 52 5.12 15.64 -6.67
N TYR A 53 5.08 16.91 -7.06
CA TYR A 53 5.06 17.30 -8.47
C TYR A 53 6.31 16.82 -9.23
N MET A 54 7.49 16.91 -8.61
CA MET A 54 8.75 16.50 -9.23
C MET A 54 8.89 14.99 -9.42
N THR A 55 8.06 14.17 -8.76
CA THR A 55 8.05 12.71 -8.98
C THR A 55 7.14 12.29 -10.14
N LEU A 56 6.32 13.19 -10.68
CA LEU A 56 5.44 12.90 -11.81
C LEU A 56 6.26 12.74 -13.11
N PRO A 57 5.91 11.80 -14.00
CA PRO A 57 6.48 11.72 -15.35
C PRO A 57 6.32 13.04 -16.12
N GLU A 58 7.28 13.38 -16.98
CA GLU A 58 7.29 14.66 -17.73
C GLU A 58 6.00 14.91 -18.52
N GLU A 59 5.41 13.86 -19.09
CA GLU A 59 4.13 13.93 -19.82
C GLU A 59 2.96 14.33 -18.90
N GLN A 60 2.96 13.87 -17.65
CA GLN A 60 1.93 14.24 -16.67
C GLN A 60 2.14 15.67 -16.17
N GLN A 61 3.39 16.08 -15.96
CA GLN A 61 3.73 17.46 -15.58
C GLN A 61 3.20 18.50 -16.60
N ALA A 62 3.23 18.18 -17.89
CA ALA A 62 2.70 19.06 -18.95
C ALA A 62 1.19 19.35 -18.79
N ASN A 63 0.44 18.38 -18.25
CA ASN A 63 -0.99 18.49 -17.99
C ASN A 63 -1.32 18.98 -16.57
N TYR A 64 -0.30 19.16 -15.71
CA TYR A 64 -0.44 19.54 -14.29
C TYR A 64 0.20 20.91 -13.99
N LYS A 65 -0.11 21.94 -14.79
CA LYS A 65 0.56 23.24 -14.69
C LYS A 65 0.50 23.83 -13.28
N LYS A 66 1.66 24.24 -12.75
CA LYS A 66 1.79 24.84 -11.40
C LYS A 66 0.87 26.04 -11.21
N ASP A 67 0.70 26.87 -12.24
CA ASP A 67 -0.19 28.04 -12.18
C ASP A 67 -1.67 27.66 -12.00
N ASP A 68 -2.10 26.51 -12.55
CA ASP A 68 -3.47 26.01 -12.37
C ASP A 68 -3.69 25.55 -10.93
N ILE A 69 -2.71 24.83 -10.37
CA ILE A 69 -2.71 24.38 -8.97
C ILE A 69 -2.77 25.57 -8.02
N LEU A 70 -1.92 26.59 -8.24
CA LEU A 70 -1.89 27.79 -7.41
C LEU A 70 -3.19 28.58 -7.50
N ARG A 71 -3.81 28.66 -8.69
CA ARG A 71 -5.12 29.31 -8.85
C ARG A 71 -6.21 28.60 -8.07
N GLY A 72 -6.25 27.27 -8.13
CA GLY A 72 -7.21 26.46 -7.36
C GLY A 72 -7.02 26.62 -5.85
N LEU A 73 -5.77 26.56 -5.37
CA LEU A 73 -5.45 26.78 -3.96
C LEU A 73 -5.87 28.18 -3.49
N LYS A 74 -5.56 29.21 -4.30
CA LYS A 74 -5.94 30.59 -3.99
C LYS A 74 -7.46 30.75 -3.89
N GLN A 75 -8.21 30.12 -4.79
CA GLN A 75 -9.68 30.14 -4.73
C GLN A 75 -10.19 29.56 -3.41
N ALA A 76 -9.65 28.43 -2.96
CA ALA A 76 -10.06 27.81 -1.70
C ALA A 76 -9.68 28.66 -0.47
N LEU A 77 -8.43 29.13 -0.39
CA LEU A 77 -7.94 29.89 0.77
C LEU A 77 -8.59 31.26 0.92
N MET A 78 -8.94 31.91 -0.20
CA MET A 78 -9.48 33.26 -0.22
C MET A 78 -11.02 33.28 -0.30
N THR A 79 -11.68 32.15 -0.10
CA THR A 79 -13.14 32.09 -0.08
C THR A 79 -13.70 32.86 1.12
N ASP A 80 -14.74 33.67 0.88
CA ASP A 80 -15.42 34.43 1.93
C ASP A 80 -16.02 33.48 2.98
N THR A 81 -15.44 33.48 4.18
CA THR A 81 -15.81 32.58 5.26
C THR A 81 -17.10 32.98 5.98
N THR A 82 -17.67 34.14 5.67
CA THR A 82 -18.93 34.61 6.27
C THR A 82 -20.16 33.99 5.59
N GLN A 83 -20.01 33.49 4.36
CA GLN A 83 -21.09 32.87 3.59
C GLN A 83 -21.17 31.36 3.85
N GLN A 84 -21.64 30.99 5.03
CA GLN A 84 -21.71 29.58 5.48
C GLN A 84 -22.45 28.65 4.50
N GLY A 85 -23.53 29.13 3.88
CA GLY A 85 -24.26 28.37 2.86
C GLY A 85 -23.44 28.09 1.60
N TYR A 86 -22.67 29.09 1.14
CA TYR A 86 -21.75 28.93 0.01
C TYR A 86 -20.63 27.95 0.35
N LEU A 87 -20.01 28.06 1.53
CA LEU A 87 -18.96 27.13 1.97
C LEU A 87 -19.46 25.69 2.04
N THR A 88 -20.67 25.50 2.58
CA THR A 88 -21.31 24.18 2.68
C THR A 88 -21.52 23.59 1.29
N GLY A 89 -22.08 24.37 0.36
CA GLY A 89 -22.26 23.95 -1.04
C GLY A 89 -20.94 23.66 -1.74
N PHE A 90 -19.93 24.50 -1.54
CA PHE A 90 -18.59 24.33 -2.13
C PHE A 90 -17.92 23.04 -1.63
N GLN A 91 -17.97 22.76 -0.32
CA GLN A 91 -17.42 21.54 0.27
C GLN A 91 -18.11 20.28 -0.28
N PHE A 92 -19.45 20.29 -0.33
CA PHE A 92 -20.22 19.17 -0.88
C PHE A 92 -19.94 19.00 -2.38
N GLY A 93 -19.85 20.10 -3.13
CA GLY A 93 -19.52 20.10 -4.54
C GLY A 93 -18.15 19.49 -4.83
N MET A 94 -17.13 19.81 -4.03
CA MET A 94 -15.79 19.22 -4.16
C MET A 94 -15.79 17.71 -3.84
N GLN A 95 -16.56 17.27 -2.84
CA GLN A 95 -16.73 15.85 -2.55
C GLN A 95 -17.39 15.10 -3.72
N LEU A 96 -18.48 15.66 -4.26
CA LEU A 96 -19.21 15.09 -5.40
C LEU A 96 -18.34 15.08 -6.66
N PHE A 97 -17.57 16.14 -6.90
CA PHE A 97 -16.62 16.22 -8.01
C PHE A 97 -15.58 15.10 -7.95
N GLY A 98 -15.01 14.82 -6.78
CA GLY A 98 -14.08 13.70 -6.60
C GLY A 98 -14.72 12.33 -6.90
N GLN A 99 -16.00 12.15 -6.59
CA GLN A 99 -16.74 10.93 -6.94
C GLN A 99 -17.00 10.83 -8.44
N ILE A 100 -17.39 11.94 -9.09
CA ILE A 100 -17.63 12.01 -10.54
C ILE A 100 -16.37 11.65 -11.32
N LEU A 101 -15.21 12.22 -10.95
CA LEU A 101 -13.96 11.93 -11.63
C LEU A 101 -13.64 10.43 -11.63
N ARG A 102 -13.84 9.76 -10.50
CA ARG A 102 -13.63 8.30 -10.41
C ARG A 102 -14.55 7.54 -11.36
N TYR A 103 -15.84 7.91 -11.43
CA TYR A 103 -16.77 7.30 -12.38
C TYR A 103 -16.35 7.54 -13.83
N GLU A 104 -15.99 8.77 -14.18
CA GLU A 104 -15.55 9.14 -15.52
C GLU A 104 -14.25 8.39 -15.92
N GLU A 105 -13.28 8.27 -15.00
CA GLU A 105 -12.06 7.48 -15.18
C GLU A 105 -12.36 6.00 -15.45
N ALA A 106 -13.37 5.43 -14.76
CA ALA A 106 -13.83 4.06 -15.02
C ALA A 106 -14.76 3.94 -16.24
N GLY A 107 -14.89 4.98 -17.06
CA GLY A 107 -15.71 4.96 -18.29
C GLY A 107 -17.21 5.08 -18.05
N VAL A 108 -17.63 5.64 -16.90
CA VAL A 108 -19.02 5.96 -16.58
C VAL A 108 -19.21 7.48 -16.68
N PRO A 109 -19.67 8.00 -17.83
CA PRO A 109 -19.82 9.43 -18.02
C PRO A 109 -20.98 9.96 -17.16
N ILE A 110 -20.74 11.07 -16.44
CA ILE A 110 -21.75 11.74 -15.63
C ILE A 110 -22.14 13.07 -16.29
N ASP A 111 -23.42 13.23 -16.60
CA ASP A 111 -23.96 14.50 -17.07
C ASP A 111 -24.10 15.47 -15.88
N ARG A 112 -23.11 16.35 -15.74
CA ARG A 112 -23.00 17.28 -14.61
C ARG A 112 -24.13 18.31 -14.58
N ASN A 113 -24.70 18.67 -15.74
CA ASN A 113 -25.82 19.61 -15.81
C ASN A 113 -27.08 18.94 -15.25
N LYS A 114 -27.40 17.72 -15.69
CA LYS A 114 -28.54 16.96 -15.16
C LYS A 114 -28.39 16.68 -13.67
N LEU A 115 -27.18 16.35 -13.23
CA LEU A 115 -26.89 16.14 -11.81
C LEU A 115 -27.17 17.40 -10.99
N TYR A 116 -26.70 18.55 -11.45
CA TYR A 116 -26.96 19.84 -10.79
C TYR A 116 -28.45 20.20 -10.80
N GLU A 117 -29.12 20.07 -11.94
CA GLU A 117 -30.56 20.34 -12.06
C GLU A 117 -31.40 19.45 -11.12
N ALA A 118 -31.09 18.15 -11.05
CA ALA A 118 -31.75 17.23 -10.14
C ALA A 118 -31.49 17.56 -8.68
N TYR A 119 -30.23 17.88 -8.33
CA TYR A 119 -29.85 18.30 -6.98
C TYR A 119 -30.55 19.59 -6.57
N ALA A 120 -30.51 20.62 -7.41
CA ALA A 120 -31.13 21.91 -7.16
C ALA A 120 -32.65 21.77 -6.96
N LYS A 121 -33.31 20.99 -7.83
CA LYS A 121 -34.75 20.70 -7.70
C LYS A 121 -35.08 20.01 -6.37
N ALA A 122 -34.30 19.00 -5.99
CA ALA A 122 -34.53 18.27 -4.74
C ALA A 122 -34.26 19.13 -3.50
N PHE A 123 -33.18 19.90 -3.50
CA PHE A 123 -32.77 20.72 -2.36
C PHE A 123 -33.67 21.95 -2.15
N SER A 124 -34.26 22.49 -3.22
CA SER A 124 -35.18 23.64 -3.15
C SER A 124 -36.64 23.26 -2.88
N ALA A 125 -36.95 21.98 -2.61
CA ALA A 125 -38.30 21.56 -2.26
C ALA A 125 -38.69 22.04 -0.85
N ASP A 126 -39.96 22.46 -0.67
CA ASP A 126 -40.48 22.95 0.60
C ASP A 126 -40.57 21.86 1.68
N SER A 127 -40.64 20.59 1.27
CA SER A 127 -40.69 19.43 2.15
C SER A 127 -40.07 18.20 1.48
N VAL A 128 -39.77 17.20 2.30
CA VAL A 128 -39.21 15.92 1.86
C VAL A 128 -40.24 14.83 2.16
N ASP A 129 -40.70 14.16 1.12
CA ASP A 129 -41.56 12.98 1.25
C ASP A 129 -40.69 11.74 1.54
N SER A 130 -40.95 11.07 2.66
CA SER A 130 -40.14 9.94 3.12
C SER A 130 -40.25 8.70 2.21
N ASP A 131 -41.41 8.48 1.59
CA ASP A 131 -41.60 7.34 0.68
C ASP A 131 -40.89 7.62 -0.64
N GLN A 132 -41.01 8.84 -1.18
CA GLN A 132 -40.28 9.26 -2.37
C GLN A 132 -38.76 9.19 -2.16
N MET A 133 -38.27 9.63 -1.00
CA MET A 133 -36.84 9.52 -0.67
C MET A 133 -36.35 8.08 -0.65
N ARG A 134 -37.14 7.16 -0.10
CA ARG A 134 -36.78 5.73 -0.08
C ARG A 134 -36.73 5.16 -1.50
N GLU A 135 -37.66 5.53 -2.37
CA GLU A 135 -37.66 5.13 -3.78
C GLU A 135 -36.42 5.65 -4.52
N LEU A 136 -36.14 6.95 -4.41
CA LEU A 136 -34.95 7.58 -5.01
C LEU A 136 -33.66 6.95 -4.49
N GLN A 137 -33.58 6.65 -3.20
CA GLN A 137 -32.43 5.99 -2.60
C GLN A 137 -32.27 4.54 -3.13
N THR A 138 -33.37 3.82 -3.33
CA THR A 138 -33.35 2.46 -3.87
C THR A 138 -32.87 2.45 -5.33
N GLU A 139 -33.39 3.37 -6.15
CA GLU A 139 -32.97 3.53 -7.55
C GLU A 139 -31.49 3.91 -7.64
N PHE A 140 -31.08 4.91 -6.86
CA PHE A 140 -29.68 5.33 -6.81
C PHE A 140 -28.77 4.19 -6.35
N GLN A 141 -29.16 3.41 -5.34
CA GLN A 141 -28.37 2.28 -4.86
C GLN A 141 -28.18 1.22 -5.94
N ALA A 142 -29.22 0.91 -6.72
CA ALA A 142 -29.12 -0.03 -7.83
C ALA A 142 -28.16 0.47 -8.93
N LEU A 143 -28.27 1.74 -9.33
CA LEU A 143 -27.38 2.35 -10.31
C LEU A 143 -25.93 2.47 -9.79
N ALA A 144 -25.77 2.81 -8.51
CA ALA A 144 -24.48 2.91 -7.85
C ALA A 144 -23.77 1.56 -7.77
N GLN A 145 -24.49 0.46 -7.55
CA GLN A 145 -23.92 -0.90 -7.61
C GLN A 145 -23.38 -1.23 -9.00
N GLN A 146 -24.11 -0.89 -10.07
CA GLN A 146 -23.63 -1.08 -11.45
C GLN A 146 -22.38 -0.24 -11.74
N ALA A 147 -22.38 1.02 -11.29
CA ALA A 147 -21.22 1.89 -11.42
C ALA A 147 -20.01 1.37 -10.61
N GLN A 148 -20.25 0.83 -9.41
CA GLN A 148 -19.22 0.18 -8.58
C GLN A 148 -18.65 -1.08 -9.27
N GLN A 149 -19.48 -1.88 -9.95
CA GLN A 149 -18.98 -3.02 -10.71
C GLN A 149 -18.05 -2.59 -11.85
N LYS A 150 -18.43 -1.56 -12.62
CA LYS A 150 -17.56 -1.01 -13.68
C LYS A 150 -16.26 -0.44 -13.13
N MET A 151 -16.33 0.23 -11.98
CA MET A 151 -15.15 0.69 -11.25
C MET A 151 -14.23 -0.47 -10.85
N MET A 152 -14.78 -1.56 -10.30
CA MET A 152 -14.01 -2.75 -9.96
C MET A 152 -13.34 -3.38 -11.19
N GLU A 153 -14.06 -3.50 -12.30
CA GLU A 153 -13.50 -3.99 -13.57
C GLU A 153 -12.37 -3.08 -14.10
N TYR A 154 -12.52 -1.76 -13.99
CA TYR A 154 -11.47 -0.80 -14.35
C TYR A 154 -10.21 -0.99 -13.48
N TYR A 155 -10.35 -1.05 -12.16
CA TYR A 155 -9.21 -1.27 -11.27
C TYR A 155 -8.53 -2.62 -11.50
N GLN A 156 -9.31 -3.68 -11.73
CA GLN A 156 -8.76 -5.00 -12.08
C GLN A 156 -7.96 -4.96 -13.38
N LYS A 157 -8.45 -4.25 -14.42
CA LYS A 157 -7.70 -4.08 -15.67
C LYS A 157 -6.42 -3.29 -15.46
N GLN A 158 -6.46 -2.22 -14.66
CA GLN A 158 -5.26 -1.43 -14.36
C GLN A 158 -4.24 -2.23 -13.56
N GLU A 159 -4.68 -3.02 -12.58
CA GLU A 159 -3.80 -3.91 -11.82
C GLU A 159 -3.20 -5.00 -12.71
N ALA A 160 -4.00 -5.61 -13.58
CA ALA A 160 -3.53 -6.60 -14.54
C ALA A 160 -2.50 -6.01 -15.52
N ALA A 161 -2.77 -4.82 -16.07
CA ALA A 161 -1.85 -4.12 -16.97
C ALA A 161 -0.55 -3.71 -16.24
N ALA A 162 -0.65 -3.24 -15.00
CA ALA A 162 0.52 -2.91 -14.18
C ALA A 162 1.36 -4.17 -13.88
N ARG A 163 0.72 -5.29 -13.56
CA ARG A 163 1.39 -6.57 -13.36
C ARG A 163 2.04 -7.07 -14.63
N GLU A 164 1.35 -7.03 -15.77
CA GLU A 164 1.89 -7.39 -17.08
C GLU A 164 3.09 -6.51 -17.44
N ALA A 165 3.03 -5.21 -17.17
CA ALA A 165 4.14 -4.29 -17.39
C ALA A 165 5.35 -4.65 -16.51
N LYS A 166 5.14 -5.00 -15.24
CA LYS A 166 6.23 -5.50 -14.37
C LYS A 166 6.80 -6.81 -14.89
N GLU A 167 5.96 -7.75 -15.31
CA GLU A 167 6.38 -9.07 -15.80
C GLU A 167 7.18 -8.94 -17.10
N ASN A 168 6.80 -7.96 -17.92
CA ASN A 168 7.48 -7.64 -19.17
C ASN A 168 8.69 -6.72 -19.03
N SER A 169 8.98 -6.22 -17.83
CA SER A 169 10.12 -5.34 -17.60
C SER A 169 11.45 -6.03 -17.97
N PRO A 170 12.43 -5.29 -18.52
CA PRO A 170 13.73 -5.86 -18.89
C PRO A 170 14.40 -6.59 -17.72
N GLU A 171 14.36 -6.01 -16.52
CA GLU A 171 14.94 -6.59 -15.30
C GLU A 171 14.29 -7.93 -14.93
N ALA A 172 12.95 -8.01 -14.92
CA ALA A 172 12.24 -9.24 -14.59
C ALA A 172 12.56 -10.36 -15.59
N LYS A 173 12.63 -10.06 -16.89
CA LYS A 173 13.00 -11.02 -17.94
C LYS A 173 14.46 -11.46 -17.82
N GLU A 174 15.37 -10.52 -17.56
CA GLU A 174 16.79 -10.81 -17.38
C GLU A 174 17.03 -11.72 -16.17
N ASN A 175 16.36 -11.48 -15.05
CA ASN A 175 16.51 -12.29 -13.84
C ASN A 175 15.97 -13.72 -14.03
N VAL A 176 14.89 -13.91 -14.79
CA VAL A 176 14.43 -15.26 -15.19
C VAL A 176 15.52 -15.97 -15.98
N ALA A 177 16.04 -15.33 -17.03
CA ALA A 177 17.07 -15.92 -17.89
C ALA A 177 18.37 -16.23 -17.12
N LYS A 178 18.81 -15.33 -16.24
CA LYS A 178 19.97 -15.54 -15.35
C LYS A 178 19.75 -16.71 -14.39
N GLY A 179 18.57 -16.80 -13.78
CA GLY A 179 18.22 -17.91 -12.90
C GLY A 179 18.21 -19.26 -13.62
N GLU A 180 17.60 -19.33 -14.80
CA GLU A 180 17.58 -20.55 -15.62
C GLU A 180 18.98 -20.97 -16.08
N ALA A 181 19.80 -20.00 -16.52
CA ALA A 181 21.19 -20.25 -16.90
C ALA A 181 22.03 -20.74 -15.71
N TYR A 182 21.85 -20.12 -14.55
CA TYR A 182 22.51 -20.53 -13.30
C TYR A 182 22.14 -21.96 -12.92
N LEU A 183 20.83 -22.30 -12.91
CA LEU A 183 20.39 -23.66 -12.59
C LEU A 183 20.95 -24.69 -13.59
N LYS A 184 20.94 -24.38 -14.89
CA LYS A 184 21.51 -25.25 -15.91
C LYS A 184 23.00 -25.52 -15.69
N ASP A 185 23.77 -24.49 -15.34
CA ASP A 185 25.18 -24.62 -14.99
C ASP A 185 25.38 -25.47 -13.72
N GLN A 186 24.56 -25.28 -12.68
CA GLN A 186 24.61 -26.11 -11.48
C GLN A 186 24.31 -27.59 -11.78
N MET A 187 23.27 -27.86 -12.57
CA MET A 187 22.91 -29.23 -12.98
C MET A 187 23.97 -29.90 -13.86
N ALA A 188 24.69 -29.12 -14.68
CA ALA A 188 25.80 -29.64 -15.47
C ALA A 188 27.01 -30.03 -14.60
N LYS A 189 27.22 -29.31 -13.49
CA LYS A 189 28.28 -29.59 -12.51
C LYS A 189 27.92 -30.71 -11.55
N ASP A 190 26.62 -30.90 -11.29
CA ASP A 190 26.13 -31.78 -10.25
C ASP A 190 24.89 -32.58 -10.72
N PRO A 191 25.09 -33.84 -11.15
CA PRO A 191 24.00 -34.67 -11.66
C PRO A 191 23.02 -35.13 -10.55
N GLU A 192 23.30 -34.86 -9.27
CA GLU A 192 22.39 -35.19 -8.17
C GLU A 192 21.25 -34.16 -8.01
N ILE A 193 21.33 -33.02 -8.71
CA ILE A 193 20.26 -32.02 -8.73
C ILE A 193 19.06 -32.55 -9.51
N LYS A 194 17.91 -32.58 -8.86
CA LYS A 194 16.62 -33.01 -9.42
C LYS A 194 15.69 -31.82 -9.58
N VAL A 195 14.80 -31.87 -10.57
CA VAL A 195 13.79 -30.84 -10.83
C VAL A 195 12.40 -31.48 -10.68
N THR A 196 11.52 -30.82 -9.94
CA THR A 196 10.12 -31.24 -9.78
C THR A 196 9.24 -30.69 -10.90
N GLU A 197 7.98 -31.12 -10.96
CA GLU A 197 7.02 -30.65 -11.97
C GLU A 197 6.72 -29.14 -11.87
N SER A 198 6.82 -28.55 -10.67
CA SER A 198 6.64 -27.10 -10.48
C SER A 198 7.82 -26.27 -11.03
N GLY A 199 8.97 -26.93 -11.23
CA GLY A 199 10.24 -26.33 -11.59
C GLY A 199 11.14 -26.01 -10.38
N LEU A 200 10.75 -26.39 -9.15
CA LEU A 200 11.69 -26.40 -8.02
C LEU A 200 12.83 -27.37 -8.36
N ALA A 201 14.06 -26.92 -8.24
CA ALA A 201 15.21 -27.81 -8.29
C ALA A 201 15.82 -27.98 -6.90
N TYR A 202 16.33 -29.17 -6.61
CA TYR A 202 16.88 -29.47 -5.30
C TYR A 202 17.98 -30.51 -5.36
N LYS A 203 18.87 -30.47 -4.38
CA LYS A 203 19.88 -31.48 -4.10
C LYS A 203 19.73 -31.99 -2.68
N VAL A 204 19.75 -33.31 -2.51
CA VAL A 204 19.83 -33.95 -1.20
C VAL A 204 21.30 -34.05 -0.79
N ILE A 205 21.72 -33.27 0.21
CA ILE A 205 23.08 -33.33 0.78
C ILE A 205 23.15 -34.42 1.84
N LYS A 206 22.10 -34.52 2.67
CA LYS A 206 21.94 -35.56 3.68
C LYS A 206 20.49 -35.99 3.71
N ALA A 207 20.25 -37.28 3.49
CA ALA A 207 18.94 -37.86 3.71
C ALA A 207 18.65 -37.92 5.21
N GLY A 208 17.48 -37.44 5.61
CA GLY A 208 16.96 -37.64 6.96
C GLY A 208 16.22 -38.98 7.11
N GLU A 209 15.76 -39.23 8.34
CA GLU A 209 15.06 -40.47 8.72
C GLU A 209 13.61 -40.19 9.12
N GLY A 210 12.78 -41.23 9.10
CA GLY A 210 11.37 -41.15 9.44
C GLY A 210 10.48 -40.65 8.30
N GLU A 211 9.32 -40.14 8.68
CA GLU A 211 8.33 -39.55 7.77
C GLU A 211 8.76 -38.14 7.33
N ALA A 212 8.35 -37.77 6.12
CA ALA A 212 8.58 -36.43 5.60
C ALA A 212 7.64 -35.43 6.29
N VAL A 213 7.99 -34.14 6.28
CA VAL A 213 7.16 -33.07 6.86
C VAL A 213 5.75 -33.11 6.25
N GLY A 214 5.63 -33.28 4.94
CA GLY A 214 4.33 -33.24 4.23
C GLY A 214 3.70 -31.84 4.23
N ALA A 215 2.65 -31.64 3.43
CA ALA A 215 2.11 -30.30 3.14
C ALA A 215 1.58 -29.54 4.39
N ASN A 216 1.04 -30.27 5.37
CA ASN A 216 0.44 -29.69 6.59
C ASN A 216 1.26 -29.97 7.87
N GLY A 217 2.48 -30.49 7.73
CA GLY A 217 3.37 -30.70 8.86
C GLY A 217 4.17 -29.47 9.22
N SER A 218 5.13 -29.66 10.12
CA SER A 218 6.11 -28.64 10.49
C SER A 218 7.48 -29.25 10.77
N ALA A 219 8.51 -28.42 10.71
CA ALA A 219 9.84 -28.78 11.18
C ALA A 219 10.52 -27.56 11.78
N LYS A 220 11.46 -27.78 12.69
CA LYS A 220 12.46 -26.76 13.03
C LYS A 220 13.48 -26.71 11.91
N VAL A 221 13.68 -25.53 11.33
CA VAL A 221 14.48 -25.33 10.13
C VAL A 221 15.61 -24.37 10.40
N LYS A 222 16.85 -24.81 10.18
CA LYS A 222 18.00 -23.92 10.00
C LYS A 222 18.19 -23.68 8.52
N TYR A 223 18.48 -22.45 8.13
CA TYR A 223 18.66 -22.14 6.73
C TYR A 223 19.57 -20.95 6.47
N VAL A 224 20.08 -20.89 5.25
CA VAL A 224 20.75 -19.73 4.66
C VAL A 224 20.17 -19.51 3.26
N GLY A 225 19.65 -18.32 3.01
CA GLY A 225 19.09 -17.89 1.74
C GLY A 225 20.02 -16.94 1.01
N LYS A 226 20.38 -17.28 -0.23
CA LYS A 226 21.28 -16.49 -1.08
C LYS A 226 20.66 -16.22 -2.45
N LEU A 227 21.04 -15.10 -3.05
CA LEU A 227 20.84 -14.83 -4.46
C LEU A 227 21.87 -15.61 -5.30
N ILE A 228 21.65 -15.72 -6.61
CA ILE A 228 22.54 -16.43 -7.54
C ILE A 228 23.95 -15.82 -7.65
N ASP A 229 24.12 -14.56 -7.22
CA ASP A 229 25.43 -13.89 -7.11
C ASP A 229 26.18 -14.22 -5.81
N GLY A 230 25.57 -15.04 -4.94
CA GLY A 230 26.11 -15.46 -3.65
C GLY A 230 25.77 -14.52 -2.49
N LYS A 231 25.11 -13.39 -2.73
CA LYS A 231 24.69 -12.46 -1.67
C LYS A 231 23.65 -13.12 -0.77
N GLU A 232 23.96 -13.24 0.51
CA GLU A 232 23.01 -13.65 1.55
C GLU A 232 21.96 -12.55 1.76
N PHE A 233 20.68 -12.93 1.77
CA PHE A 233 19.57 -12.01 2.04
C PHE A 233 18.81 -12.37 3.32
N ASP A 234 18.90 -13.62 3.78
CA ASP A 234 18.25 -14.10 5.00
C ASP A 234 18.95 -15.36 5.54
N SER A 235 18.97 -15.54 6.86
CA SER A 235 19.49 -16.76 7.49
C SER A 235 18.98 -16.93 8.92
N ASN A 236 18.92 -18.18 9.36
CA ASN A 236 18.62 -18.52 10.75
C ASN A 236 19.38 -19.79 11.17
N SER A 237 20.40 -19.62 12.01
CA SER A 237 21.27 -20.72 12.48
C SER A 237 20.76 -21.39 13.77
N GLU A 238 19.92 -20.71 14.55
CA GLU A 238 19.29 -21.26 15.77
C GLU A 238 18.12 -22.20 15.44
N GLY A 239 17.52 -21.98 14.27
CA GLY A 239 16.42 -22.73 13.71
C GLY A 239 15.06 -22.20 14.15
N VAL A 240 14.11 -22.14 13.23
CA VAL A 240 12.75 -21.65 13.46
C VAL A 240 11.73 -22.68 12.98
N VAL A 241 10.62 -22.82 13.68
CA VAL A 241 9.55 -23.73 13.27
C VAL A 241 8.85 -23.15 12.05
N MET A 242 8.86 -23.90 10.94
CA MET A 242 8.21 -23.53 9.69
C MET A 242 7.17 -24.56 9.27
N ASN A 243 6.12 -24.07 8.61
CA ASN A 243 5.10 -24.89 7.95
C ASN A 243 5.19 -24.65 6.44
N PRO A 244 5.12 -25.69 5.59
CA PRO A 244 5.18 -25.54 4.13
C PRO A 244 4.18 -24.52 3.56
N ASN A 245 2.99 -24.40 4.15
CA ASN A 245 1.94 -23.48 3.69
C ASN A 245 2.11 -22.02 4.17
N ARG A 246 3.19 -21.70 4.88
CA ARG A 246 3.43 -20.36 5.47
C ARG A 246 4.71 -19.70 4.95
N VAL A 247 5.33 -20.29 3.94
CA VAL A 247 6.56 -19.84 3.29
C VAL A 247 6.32 -19.70 1.80
N VAL A 248 7.31 -19.19 1.06
CA VAL A 248 7.20 -19.11 -0.41
C VAL A 248 7.01 -20.51 -1.03
N PRO A 249 6.22 -20.65 -2.11
CA PRO A 249 5.78 -21.94 -2.63
C PRO A 249 6.88 -22.98 -2.81
N GLY A 250 8.01 -22.60 -3.41
CA GLY A 250 9.10 -23.54 -3.68
C GLY A 250 9.86 -23.96 -2.42
N PHE A 251 9.95 -23.10 -1.40
CA PHE A 251 10.51 -23.49 -0.11
C PHE A 251 9.56 -24.46 0.60
N GLY A 252 8.26 -24.19 0.55
CA GLY A 252 7.24 -25.07 1.11
C GLY A 252 7.26 -26.46 0.47
N GLU A 253 7.31 -26.52 -0.86
CA GLU A 253 7.45 -27.77 -1.60
C GLU A 253 8.73 -28.52 -1.20
N GLY A 254 9.88 -27.84 -1.19
CA GLY A 254 11.15 -28.42 -0.72
C GLY A 254 11.07 -28.98 0.69
N LEU A 255 10.56 -28.18 1.64
CA LEU A 255 10.40 -28.55 3.04
C LEU A 255 9.47 -29.75 3.21
N SER A 256 8.38 -29.82 2.44
CA SER A 256 7.40 -30.92 2.52
C SER A 256 8.01 -32.29 2.17
N MET A 257 9.07 -32.31 1.35
CA MET A 257 9.80 -33.52 0.97
C MET A 257 10.87 -33.93 2.00
N MET A 258 11.28 -33.02 2.89
CA MET A 258 12.35 -33.26 3.85
C MET A 258 11.88 -34.12 5.03
N LYS A 259 12.79 -34.94 5.55
CA LYS A 259 12.63 -35.79 6.74
C LYS A 259 13.41 -35.24 7.92
N ASN A 260 13.25 -35.80 9.12
CA ASN A 260 14.02 -35.36 10.27
C ASN A 260 15.54 -35.56 10.06
N GLY A 261 16.34 -34.51 10.29
CA GLY A 261 17.79 -34.54 10.08
C GLY A 261 18.25 -34.40 8.62
N SER A 262 17.35 -34.01 7.70
CA SER A 262 17.70 -33.82 6.29
C SER A 262 18.51 -32.53 6.09
N LYS A 263 19.41 -32.54 5.10
CA LYS A 263 20.06 -31.34 4.58
C LYS A 263 19.88 -31.25 3.08
N TYR A 264 19.24 -30.19 2.60
CA TYR A 264 18.92 -29.97 1.19
C TYR A 264 19.51 -28.64 0.72
N VAL A 265 19.84 -28.57 -0.58
CA VAL A 265 19.98 -27.30 -1.29
C VAL A 265 18.75 -27.16 -2.18
N LEU A 266 18.04 -26.04 -2.09
CA LEU A 266 16.87 -25.72 -2.90
C LEU A 266 17.24 -24.57 -3.85
N TYR A 267 16.93 -24.73 -5.14
CA TYR A 267 17.02 -23.69 -6.16
C TYR A 267 15.60 -23.34 -6.58
N ILE A 268 15.13 -22.18 -6.14
CA ILE A 268 13.74 -21.76 -6.23
C ILE A 268 13.62 -20.68 -7.32
N PRO A 269 13.04 -20.98 -8.49
CA PRO A 269 12.76 -19.96 -9.50
C PRO A 269 11.89 -18.82 -8.94
N GLY A 270 12.05 -17.60 -9.46
CA GLY A 270 11.31 -16.42 -8.99
C GLY A 270 9.79 -16.63 -8.88
N LYS A 271 9.18 -17.35 -9.82
CA LYS A 271 7.75 -17.70 -9.82
C LYS A 271 7.29 -18.56 -8.64
N LEU A 272 8.21 -19.31 -8.01
CA LEU A 272 7.97 -20.11 -6.80
C LEU A 272 8.51 -19.41 -5.53
N ALA A 273 8.99 -18.17 -5.67
CA ALA A 273 9.54 -17.32 -4.62
C ALA A 273 8.70 -16.04 -4.46
N TYR A 274 9.30 -14.87 -4.69
CA TYR A 274 8.67 -13.56 -4.55
C TYR A 274 8.09 -13.00 -5.87
N GLY A 275 8.17 -13.76 -6.97
CA GLY A 275 7.59 -13.40 -8.26
C GLY A 275 8.08 -12.07 -8.81
N VAL A 276 7.24 -11.43 -9.61
CA VAL A 276 7.56 -10.18 -10.30
C VAL A 276 7.71 -8.99 -9.35
N ASP A 277 7.07 -9.03 -8.18
CA ASP A 277 7.18 -7.95 -7.20
C ASP A 277 8.52 -7.97 -6.44
N GLY A 278 9.16 -9.15 -6.37
CA GLY A 278 10.39 -9.33 -5.60
C GLY A 278 10.18 -9.05 -4.10
N ASN A 279 11.27 -8.74 -3.40
CA ASN A 279 11.24 -8.21 -2.04
C ASN A 279 12.33 -7.15 -1.89
N PRO A 280 12.01 -5.87 -2.19
CA PRO A 280 12.98 -4.77 -2.15
C PRO A 280 13.62 -4.59 -0.76
N GLN A 281 12.89 -4.89 0.32
CA GLN A 281 13.43 -4.77 1.68
C GLN A 281 14.53 -5.80 1.96
N ALA A 282 14.41 -7.00 1.39
CA ALA A 282 15.44 -8.04 1.43
C ALA A 282 16.45 -7.93 0.27
N GLY A 283 16.35 -6.91 -0.58
CA GLY A 283 17.18 -6.76 -1.76
C GLY A 283 16.97 -7.84 -2.83
N ILE A 284 15.79 -8.48 -2.85
CA ILE A 284 15.42 -9.50 -3.83
C ILE A 284 14.74 -8.82 -5.01
N ALA A 285 15.35 -8.88 -6.18
CA ALA A 285 14.84 -8.29 -7.40
C ALA A 285 13.64 -9.07 -7.99
N PRO A 286 12.85 -8.45 -8.90
CA PRO A 286 11.80 -9.14 -9.65
C PRO A 286 12.27 -10.45 -10.27
N ASN A 287 11.51 -11.52 -10.05
CA ASN A 287 11.76 -12.88 -10.53
C ASN A 287 13.14 -13.47 -10.21
N ALA A 288 13.86 -12.92 -9.22
CA ALA A 288 15.15 -13.46 -8.81
C ALA A 288 15.02 -14.92 -8.32
N MET A 289 15.89 -15.80 -8.82
CA MET A 289 16.03 -17.15 -8.29
C MET A 289 16.70 -17.11 -6.91
N LEU A 290 16.18 -17.90 -5.98
CA LEU A 290 16.72 -18.03 -4.63
C LEU A 290 17.42 -19.38 -4.47
N VAL A 291 18.53 -19.39 -3.75
CA VAL A 291 19.24 -20.61 -3.37
C VAL A 291 19.20 -20.73 -1.85
N PHE A 292 18.63 -21.81 -1.35
CA PHE A 292 18.57 -22.08 0.08
C PHE A 292 19.35 -23.34 0.44
N GLU A 293 20.19 -23.24 1.46
CA GLU A 293 20.66 -24.40 2.21
C GLU A 293 19.73 -24.59 3.39
N VAL A 294 19.15 -25.78 3.54
CA VAL A 294 18.10 -26.06 4.52
C VAL A 294 18.45 -27.31 5.31
N GLU A 295 18.37 -27.22 6.63
CA GLU A 295 18.49 -28.35 7.55
C GLU A 295 17.25 -28.46 8.43
N THR A 296 16.68 -29.66 8.55
CA THR A 296 15.48 -29.93 9.34
C THR A 296 15.78 -30.72 10.61
N SER A 297 15.15 -30.33 11.72
CA SER A 297 15.05 -31.10 12.95
C SER A 297 13.63 -31.03 13.51
N ASP A 298 13.33 -31.85 14.52
CA ASP A 298 12.06 -31.82 15.26
C ASP A 298 10.82 -31.87 14.33
N VAL A 299 10.86 -32.75 13.33
CA VAL A 299 9.79 -32.88 12.33
C VAL A 299 8.51 -33.39 12.99
N THR A 300 7.42 -32.68 12.74
CA THR A 300 6.04 -33.10 13.00
C THR A 300 5.36 -33.33 11.65
N PRO A 301 5.21 -34.60 11.20
CA PRO A 301 4.61 -34.92 9.91
C PRO A 301 3.15 -34.43 9.80
N ALA A 302 2.70 -34.21 8.56
CA ALA A 302 1.30 -33.95 8.26
C ALA A 302 0.43 -35.14 8.74
N LYS A 303 -0.63 -34.83 9.48
CA LYS A 303 -1.67 -35.81 9.86
C LYS A 303 -2.66 -36.04 8.73
#